data_AF-A0A5P2GD26-F1
#
_entry.id   AF-A0A5P2GD26-F1
#
_cell.length_a   1.000
_cell.length_b   1.000
_cell.length_c   1.000
_cell.angle_alpha   90.00
_cell.angle_beta   90.00
_cell.angle_gamma   90.00
#
_symmetry.space_group_name_H-M   'P 1'
#
loop_
_entity.id
_entity.type
_entity.pdbx_description
1 polymer ?
#
loop_
_entity_poly.entity_id
_entity_poly.type
_entity_poly.pdbx_seq_one_letter_code
_entity_poly.pdbx_strand_id
1 'polypeptide(L)'
;MISKLQYNNYETGEFSEEKERSQEEIISLVHNFPWEKQRDYFVVGLTSPSVTIEDNEGNYLKLALYYHGKFIIYYRTTANKLYTHTATNIEEFKSILLDFTSKKIDSNSFKNENYLSIDSSKHFVTNDFLYRLSSKRNLIYFFFRTGTGFIVIPFLLLLIKAVNNAKTFAPIIFLSIVFLIFVGLPLFFFLNYYIYSKNWNLIISRGNEYFYFGLKSDMKQYAKKDIEKVKVYGSSNGRTPLAGFSLIKIILKNGEELIVPNILIDENTLIKKFKPELIMRVNQLILAKKRTYN
;
A
#
# COMPACT_ATOMS: atom_id res chain seq x y z
N MET A 1 -23.03 6.57 -15.03
CA MET A 1 -22.40 6.65 -13.69
C MET A 1 -21.79 5.30 -13.37
N ILE A 2 -20.59 5.31 -12.80
CA ILE A 2 -19.91 4.09 -12.37
C ILE A 2 -20.20 3.91 -10.88
N SER A 3 -20.52 2.70 -10.44
CA SER A 3 -20.66 2.41 -9.01
C SER A 3 -19.83 1.21 -8.61
N LYS A 4 -19.42 1.18 -7.34
CA LYS A 4 -18.50 0.18 -6.80
C LYS A 4 -18.64 0.00 -5.29
N LEU A 5 -18.24 -1.17 -4.82
CA LEU A 5 -18.42 -1.62 -3.44
C LEU A 5 -17.10 -1.68 -2.69
N GLN A 6 -17.11 -1.31 -1.42
CA GLN A 6 -15.99 -1.46 -0.51
C GLN A 6 -16.45 -2.21 0.73
N TYR A 7 -15.78 -3.31 1.09
CA TYR A 7 -16.11 -4.13 2.27
C TYR A 7 -15.15 -3.86 3.44
N ASN A 8 -15.46 -4.35 4.63
CA ASN A 8 -14.72 -4.04 5.87
C ASN A 8 -13.27 -4.56 5.85
N ASN A 9 -13.03 -5.67 5.14
CA ASN A 9 -11.69 -6.25 4.98
C ASN A 9 -10.88 -5.58 3.85
N TYR A 10 -11.44 -4.61 3.13
CA TYR A 10 -10.75 -3.93 2.04
C TYR A 10 -9.77 -2.88 2.56
N GLU A 11 -8.87 -2.45 1.70
CA GLU A 11 -7.97 -1.32 1.97
C GLU A 11 -8.29 -0.10 1.10
N THR A 12 -7.54 0.98 1.32
CA THR A 12 -7.73 2.24 0.60
C THR A 12 -7.56 2.07 -0.91
N GLY A 13 -8.61 2.43 -1.65
CA GLY A 13 -8.69 2.28 -3.10
C GLY A 13 -9.03 0.85 -3.58
N GLU A 14 -9.35 -0.08 -2.67
CA GLU A 14 -9.83 -1.40 -3.04
C GLU A 14 -11.35 -1.37 -3.17
N PHE A 15 -11.83 -1.79 -4.33
CA PHE A 15 -13.25 -1.88 -4.65
C PHE A 15 -13.56 -3.14 -5.46
N SER A 16 -14.81 -3.57 -5.42
CA SER A 16 -15.34 -4.65 -6.25
C SER A 16 -16.64 -4.22 -6.94
N GLU A 17 -17.05 -5.00 -7.94
CA GLU A 17 -18.24 -4.74 -8.75
C GLU A 17 -18.29 -3.33 -9.37
N GLU A 18 -17.14 -2.85 -9.84
CA GLU A 18 -17.04 -1.59 -10.57
C GLU A 18 -17.67 -1.75 -11.96
N LYS A 19 -18.83 -1.11 -12.16
CA LYS A 19 -19.55 -1.13 -13.44
C LYS A 19 -20.46 0.08 -13.57
N GLU A 20 -20.82 0.39 -14.81
CA GLU A 20 -21.88 1.36 -15.09
C GLU A 20 -23.23 0.85 -14.59
N ARG A 21 -24.00 1.73 -13.97
CA ARG A 21 -25.34 1.42 -13.45
C ARG A 21 -26.30 2.60 -13.66
N SER A 22 -27.58 2.29 -13.88
CA SER A 22 -28.68 3.26 -13.79
C SER A 22 -28.89 3.71 -12.34
N GLN A 23 -29.72 4.73 -12.15
CA GLN A 23 -30.05 5.21 -10.81
C GLN A 23 -30.82 4.14 -10.00
N GLU A 24 -31.76 3.45 -10.62
CA GLU A 24 -32.55 2.37 -10.01
C GLU A 24 -31.66 1.20 -9.61
N GLU A 25 -30.70 0.84 -10.46
CA GLU A 25 -29.71 -0.20 -10.17
C GLU A 25 -28.81 0.19 -8.99
N ILE A 26 -28.42 1.47 -8.86
CA ILE A 26 -27.66 1.96 -7.71
C ILE A 26 -28.50 1.89 -6.43
N ILE A 27 -29.77 2.29 -6.49
CA ILE A 27 -30.68 2.18 -5.33
C ILE A 27 -30.81 0.72 -4.90
N SER A 28 -31.02 -0.20 -5.86
CA SER A 28 -31.06 -1.63 -5.56
C SER A 28 -29.74 -2.14 -4.98
N LEU A 29 -28.59 -1.71 -5.51
CA LEU A 29 -27.27 -2.05 -4.99
C LEU A 29 -27.12 -1.61 -3.53
N VAL A 30 -27.55 -0.39 -3.19
CA VAL A 30 -27.49 0.13 -1.82
C VAL A 30 -28.38 -0.66 -0.87
N HIS A 31 -29.59 -1.05 -1.27
CA HIS A 31 -30.48 -1.87 -0.44
C HIS A 31 -29.95 -3.29 -0.24
N ASN A 32 -29.34 -3.87 -1.27
CA ASN A 32 -28.82 -5.24 -1.24
C ASN A 32 -27.41 -5.33 -0.64
N PHE A 33 -26.72 -4.21 -0.43
CA PHE A 33 -25.43 -4.22 0.22
C PHE A 33 -25.57 -4.72 1.66
N PRO A 34 -24.72 -5.66 2.13
CA PRO A 34 -24.93 -6.36 3.38
C PRO A 34 -24.51 -5.52 4.60
N TRP A 35 -25.13 -4.35 4.79
CA TRP A 35 -24.76 -3.35 5.80
C TRP A 35 -24.55 -3.95 7.19
N GLU A 36 -25.50 -4.77 7.65
CA GLU A 36 -25.43 -5.37 9.00
C GLU A 36 -24.23 -6.31 9.17
N LYS A 37 -23.92 -7.15 8.17
CA LYS A 37 -22.70 -8.00 8.21
C LYS A 37 -21.42 -7.18 8.21
N GLN A 38 -21.48 -5.95 7.68
CA GLN A 38 -20.32 -5.05 7.61
C GLN A 38 -20.16 -4.17 8.85
N ARG A 39 -21.14 -4.15 9.78
CA ARG A 39 -21.04 -3.39 11.04
C ARG A 39 -20.15 -4.06 12.08
N ASP A 40 -19.82 -5.34 11.92
CA ASP A 40 -18.95 -6.03 12.86
C ASP A 40 -17.51 -5.50 12.75
N TYR A 41 -17.01 -4.91 13.85
CA TYR A 41 -15.64 -4.40 13.99
C TYR A 41 -15.21 -3.38 12.93
N PHE A 42 -16.15 -2.67 12.30
CA PHE A 42 -15.81 -1.63 11.34
C PHE A 42 -15.20 -0.42 12.05
N VAL A 43 -14.36 0.31 11.33
CA VAL A 43 -13.81 1.59 11.76
C VAL A 43 -14.42 2.68 10.90
N VAL A 44 -15.01 3.69 11.54
CA VAL A 44 -15.52 4.87 10.83
C VAL A 44 -14.37 5.62 10.17
N GLY A 45 -14.48 5.88 8.88
CA GLY A 45 -13.49 6.62 8.11
C GLY A 45 -13.76 6.52 6.61
N LEU A 46 -12.92 7.17 5.80
CA LEU A 46 -13.09 7.20 4.35
C LEU A 46 -12.91 5.84 3.66
N THR A 47 -12.33 4.84 4.33
CA THR A 47 -12.17 3.46 3.84
C THR A 47 -13.10 2.49 4.60
N SER A 48 -14.26 2.95 5.05
CA SER A 48 -15.24 2.08 5.71
C SER A 48 -16.13 1.36 4.67
N PRO A 49 -16.87 0.30 5.08
CA PRO A 49 -17.79 -0.39 4.20
C PRO A 49 -18.79 0.58 3.55
N SER A 50 -18.87 0.54 2.23
CA SER A 50 -19.55 1.59 1.48
C SER A 50 -19.91 1.22 0.04
N VAL A 51 -20.87 1.98 -0.48
CA VAL A 51 -21.20 2.06 -1.90
C VAL A 51 -20.73 3.41 -2.41
N THR A 52 -19.87 3.41 -3.43
CA THR A 52 -19.33 4.62 -4.06
C THR A 52 -19.86 4.75 -5.48
N ILE A 53 -20.27 5.95 -5.86
CA ILE A 53 -20.76 6.33 -7.18
C ILE A 53 -19.87 7.45 -7.72
N GLU A 54 -19.51 7.32 -9.00
CA GLU A 54 -18.78 8.31 -9.79
C GLU A 54 -19.70 8.80 -10.91
N ASP A 55 -19.83 10.13 -11.03
CA ASP A 55 -20.51 10.75 -12.15
C ASP A 55 -19.58 10.90 -13.36
N ASN A 56 -20.12 11.41 -14.48
CA ASN A 56 -19.34 11.58 -15.71
C ASN A 56 -18.36 12.76 -15.65
N GLU A 57 -18.43 13.59 -14.60
CA GLU A 57 -17.53 14.73 -14.39
C GLU A 57 -16.36 14.38 -13.47
N GLY A 58 -16.37 13.19 -12.86
CA GLY A 58 -15.35 12.75 -11.90
C GLY A 58 -15.62 13.23 -10.46
N ASN A 59 -16.85 13.65 -10.16
CA ASN A 59 -17.32 13.82 -8.79
C ASN A 59 -17.74 12.46 -8.22
N TYR A 60 -17.67 12.34 -6.89
CA TYR A 60 -17.99 11.12 -6.19
C TYR A 60 -19.05 11.34 -5.12
N LEU A 61 -20.01 10.42 -5.05
CA LEU A 61 -20.94 10.28 -3.94
C LEU A 61 -20.73 8.92 -3.29
N LYS A 62 -20.53 8.88 -1.97
CA LYS A 62 -20.22 7.65 -1.26
C LYS A 62 -21.07 7.52 -0.01
N LEU A 63 -21.87 6.47 0.07
CA LEU A 63 -22.61 6.09 1.27
C LEU A 63 -21.80 5.09 2.07
N ALA A 64 -21.53 5.37 3.34
CA ALA A 64 -20.74 4.50 4.20
C ALA A 64 -21.37 4.33 5.58
N LEU A 65 -20.96 3.27 6.28
CA LEU A 65 -21.39 3.02 7.65
C LEU A 65 -20.92 4.11 8.61
N TYR A 66 -21.79 4.46 9.56
CA TYR A 66 -21.51 5.38 10.66
C TYR A 66 -22.01 4.83 12.00
N TYR A 67 -21.71 5.53 13.10
CA TYR A 67 -22.07 5.09 14.45
C TYR A 67 -23.59 5.02 14.68
N HIS A 68 -24.01 4.17 15.62
CA HIS A 68 -25.40 4.05 16.08
C HIS A 68 -26.42 3.74 14.97
N GLY A 69 -26.08 2.81 14.06
CA GLY A 69 -26.97 2.40 12.98
C GLY A 69 -27.08 3.41 11.83
N LYS A 70 -26.46 4.59 11.95
CA LYS A 70 -26.51 5.66 10.95
C LYS A 70 -25.55 5.41 9.78
N PHE A 71 -25.62 6.32 8.81
CA PHE A 71 -24.75 6.38 7.67
C PHE A 71 -24.07 7.75 7.58
N ILE A 72 -22.97 7.80 6.85
CA ILE A 72 -22.30 9.03 6.46
C ILE A 72 -22.20 9.04 4.94
N ILE A 73 -22.58 10.17 4.37
CA ILE A 73 -22.51 10.44 2.94
C ILE A 73 -21.32 11.36 2.72
N TYR A 74 -20.39 10.91 1.89
CA TYR A 74 -19.28 11.72 1.43
C TYR A 74 -19.57 12.19 0.01
N TYR A 75 -19.43 13.49 -0.22
CA TYR A 75 -19.45 14.08 -1.55
C TYR A 75 -18.08 14.68 -1.85
N ARG A 76 -17.41 14.20 -2.90
CA ARG A 76 -16.09 14.69 -3.32
C ARG A 76 -16.22 15.33 -4.69
N THR A 77 -15.76 16.57 -4.82
CA THR A 77 -15.73 17.26 -6.12
C THR A 77 -14.42 17.01 -6.86
N THR A 78 -14.40 17.30 -8.15
CA THR A 78 -13.18 17.31 -8.99
C THR A 78 -12.07 18.22 -8.45
N ALA A 79 -12.42 19.29 -7.72
CA ALA A 79 -11.49 20.17 -7.03
C ALA A 79 -10.88 19.55 -5.75
N ASN A 80 -11.09 18.25 -5.52
CA ASN A 80 -10.65 17.50 -4.34
C ASN A 80 -11.19 18.06 -3.01
N LYS A 81 -12.32 18.78 -3.03
CA LYS A 81 -13.03 19.18 -1.82
C LYS A 81 -13.91 18.04 -1.35
N LEU A 82 -13.88 17.78 -0.04
CA LEU A 82 -14.65 16.72 0.59
C LEU A 82 -15.74 17.34 1.47
N TYR A 83 -16.95 16.87 1.28
CA TYR A 83 -18.15 17.27 1.99
C TYR A 83 -18.75 16.06 2.69
N THR A 84 -19.30 16.24 3.88
CA THR A 84 -19.93 15.16 4.67
C THR A 84 -21.33 15.51 5.10
N HIS A 85 -22.20 14.51 5.11
CA HIS A 85 -23.56 14.62 5.62
C HIS A 85 -23.91 13.33 6.38
N THR A 86 -24.45 13.46 7.59
CA THR A 86 -24.85 12.27 8.39
C THR A 86 -26.28 11.92 8.04
N ALA A 87 -26.49 10.75 7.45
CA ALA A 87 -27.82 10.25 7.12
C ALA A 87 -28.33 9.29 8.19
N THR A 88 -29.58 9.44 8.57
CA THR A 88 -30.24 8.58 9.57
C THR A 88 -30.63 7.22 9.01
N ASN A 89 -30.92 7.14 7.71
CA ASN A 89 -31.35 5.96 7.01
C ASN A 89 -30.98 6.02 5.52
N ILE A 90 -31.29 4.94 4.78
CA ILE A 90 -30.99 4.82 3.35
C ILE A 90 -31.90 5.72 2.48
N GLU A 91 -33.11 6.07 2.94
CA GLU A 91 -34.04 6.90 2.16
C GLU A 91 -33.53 8.33 1.97
N GLU A 92 -32.88 8.89 2.99
CA GLU A 92 -32.19 10.18 2.92
C GLU A 92 -31.09 10.18 1.84
N PHE A 93 -30.36 9.06 1.72
CA PHE A 93 -29.38 8.89 0.65
C PHE A 93 -30.02 8.85 -0.74
N LYS A 94 -31.22 8.28 -0.91
CA LYS A 94 -31.90 8.28 -2.22
C LYS A 94 -32.22 9.70 -2.70
N SER A 95 -32.66 10.57 -1.79
CA SER A 95 -32.91 11.98 -2.12
C SER A 95 -31.63 12.66 -2.59
N ILE A 96 -30.53 12.46 -1.86
CA ILE A 96 -29.23 13.04 -2.23
C ILE A 96 -28.69 12.45 -3.54
N LEU A 97 -28.93 11.16 -3.79
CA LEU A 97 -28.56 10.52 -5.05
C LEU A 97 -29.32 11.14 -6.23
N LEU A 98 -30.61 11.43 -6.09
CA LEU A 98 -31.40 12.13 -7.11
C LEU A 98 -30.84 13.54 -7.41
N ASP A 99 -30.45 14.27 -6.38
CA ASP A 99 -29.81 15.58 -6.55
C ASP A 99 -28.44 15.46 -7.20
N PHE A 100 -27.67 14.41 -6.87
CA PHE A 100 -26.39 14.09 -7.48
C PHE A 100 -26.52 13.80 -8.97
N THR A 101 -27.45 12.92 -9.35
CA THR A 101 -27.68 12.56 -10.76
C THR A 101 -28.21 13.74 -11.57
N SER A 102 -28.99 14.62 -10.94
CA SER A 102 -29.55 15.83 -11.56
C SER A 102 -28.60 17.04 -11.54
N LYS A 103 -27.38 16.91 -10.99
CA LYS A 103 -26.40 18.00 -10.80
C LYS A 103 -26.95 19.19 -9.99
N LYS A 104 -27.77 18.89 -8.99
CA LYS A 104 -28.45 19.86 -8.11
C LYS A 104 -28.04 19.73 -6.64
N ILE A 105 -26.95 19.03 -6.33
CA ILE A 105 -26.45 18.97 -4.94
C ILE A 105 -26.23 20.38 -4.40
N ASP A 106 -26.94 20.71 -3.32
CA ASP A 106 -26.65 21.88 -2.52
C ASP A 106 -25.51 21.55 -1.55
N SER A 107 -24.31 22.05 -1.86
CA SER A 107 -23.14 21.85 -1.00
C SER A 107 -23.29 22.46 0.40
N ASN A 108 -24.23 23.38 0.62
CA ASN A 108 -24.46 23.99 1.94
C ASN A 108 -25.16 23.03 2.90
N SER A 109 -25.86 22.01 2.38
CA SER A 109 -26.44 20.93 3.19
C SER A 109 -25.40 19.94 3.73
N PHE A 110 -24.14 20.09 3.30
CA PHE A 110 -23.02 19.29 3.76
C PHE A 110 -22.05 20.11 4.59
N LYS A 111 -21.45 19.44 5.57
CA LYS A 111 -20.29 19.97 6.30
C LYS A 111 -19.04 19.84 5.42
N ASN A 112 -18.41 20.97 5.10
CA ASN A 112 -17.12 20.98 4.41
C ASN A 112 -16.00 20.48 5.35
N GLU A 113 -15.29 19.46 4.90
CA GLU A 113 -14.16 18.89 5.61
C GLU A 113 -12.85 19.51 5.08
N ASN A 114 -12.40 20.59 5.73
CA ASN A 114 -11.16 21.28 5.39
C ASN A 114 -9.92 20.52 5.88
N TYR A 115 -9.58 19.40 5.23
CA TYR A 115 -8.30 18.74 5.45
C TYR A 115 -7.23 19.34 4.54
N LEU A 116 -6.47 20.32 5.05
CA LEU A 116 -5.43 21.04 4.28
C LEU A 116 -4.29 20.15 3.74
N SER A 117 -4.26 18.85 4.03
CA SER A 117 -3.17 17.96 3.59
C SER A 117 -3.55 16.48 3.38
N ILE A 118 -4.85 16.12 3.43
CA ILE A 118 -5.26 14.74 3.19
C ILE A 118 -5.73 14.63 1.74
N ASP A 119 -4.94 13.94 0.92
CA ASP A 119 -5.39 13.51 -0.39
C ASP A 119 -6.54 12.51 -0.23
N SER A 120 -7.78 13.00 -0.34
CA SER A 120 -8.99 12.20 -0.20
C SER A 120 -9.23 11.28 -1.39
N SER A 121 -8.64 11.60 -2.56
CA SER A 121 -8.88 10.90 -3.83
C SER A 121 -8.68 9.39 -3.75
N LYS A 122 -7.62 8.96 -3.05
CA LYS A 122 -7.26 7.55 -2.84
C LYS A 122 -8.36 6.70 -2.18
N HIS A 123 -9.35 7.33 -1.54
CA HIS A 123 -10.47 6.65 -0.88
C HIS A 123 -11.70 6.48 -1.78
N PHE A 124 -11.67 7.04 -2.99
CA PHE A 124 -12.76 7.01 -3.96
C PHE A 124 -12.31 6.39 -5.29
N VAL A 125 -11.04 6.54 -5.64
CA VAL A 125 -10.47 6.01 -6.89
C VAL A 125 -9.93 4.60 -6.67
N THR A 126 -10.20 3.71 -7.63
CA THR A 126 -9.72 2.32 -7.59
C THR A 126 -8.21 2.28 -7.83
N ASN A 127 -7.48 1.58 -6.96
CA ASN A 127 -6.05 1.35 -7.10
C ASN A 127 -5.78 0.01 -7.82
N ASP A 128 -4.71 -0.05 -8.61
CA ASP A 128 -4.29 -1.28 -9.30
C ASP A 128 -3.57 -2.28 -8.38
N PHE A 129 -3.15 -1.84 -7.19
CA PHE A 129 -2.32 -2.60 -6.24
C PHE A 129 -1.09 -3.25 -6.90
N LEU A 130 -0.56 -2.61 -7.93
CA LEU A 130 0.62 -3.07 -8.66
C LEU A 130 1.89 -2.57 -7.98
N TYR A 131 2.61 -3.50 -7.39
CA TYR A 131 3.91 -3.28 -6.79
C TYR A 131 4.99 -3.73 -7.78
N ARG A 132 5.74 -2.74 -8.27
CA ARG A 132 6.91 -2.91 -9.12
C ARG A 132 8.02 -1.96 -8.69
N LEU A 133 9.24 -2.24 -9.12
CA LEU A 133 10.35 -1.34 -8.90
C LEU A 133 10.19 -0.07 -9.73
N SER A 134 10.21 1.08 -9.06
CA SER A 134 10.25 2.39 -9.73
C SER A 134 11.60 3.03 -9.47
N SER A 135 12.21 3.59 -10.52
CA SER A 135 13.54 4.19 -10.43
C SER A 135 13.59 5.30 -9.38
N LYS A 136 12.54 6.12 -9.29
CA LYS A 136 12.43 7.20 -8.28
C LYS A 136 12.36 6.65 -6.85
N ARG A 137 11.48 5.68 -6.58
CA ARG A 137 11.34 5.09 -5.24
C ARG A 137 12.61 4.38 -4.83
N ASN A 138 13.25 3.67 -5.75
CA ASN A 138 14.48 2.94 -5.47
C ASN A 138 15.66 3.87 -5.21
N LEU A 139 15.75 5.00 -5.90
CA LEU A 139 16.78 6.02 -5.65
C LEU A 139 16.60 6.64 -4.26
N ILE A 140 15.38 7.02 -3.90
CA ILE A 140 15.05 7.50 -2.55
C ILE A 140 15.37 6.43 -1.51
N TYR A 141 14.90 5.19 -1.73
CA TYR A 141 15.17 4.07 -0.85
C TYR A 141 16.68 3.85 -0.67
N PHE A 142 17.44 3.90 -1.77
CA PHE A 142 18.90 3.80 -1.75
C PHE A 142 19.50 4.89 -0.87
N PHE A 143 19.26 6.17 -1.16
CA PHE A 143 19.87 7.28 -0.41
C PHE A 143 19.51 7.28 1.08
N PHE A 144 18.23 7.08 1.42
CA PHE A 144 17.77 7.18 2.80
C PHE A 144 17.99 5.90 3.62
N ARG A 145 17.91 4.71 3.03
CA ARG A 145 18.07 3.44 3.78
C ARG A 145 19.50 2.95 3.85
N THR A 146 20.37 3.29 2.90
CA THR A 146 21.78 2.88 2.94
C THR A 146 22.67 3.89 3.67
N GLY A 147 22.13 5.03 4.13
CA GLY A 147 22.92 6.08 4.80
C GLY A 147 23.99 6.72 3.93
N THR A 148 24.01 6.41 2.63
CA THR A 148 25.02 6.84 1.66
C THR A 148 25.16 8.34 1.61
N GLY A 149 24.05 9.09 1.63
CA GLY A 149 24.09 10.56 1.61
C GLY A 149 24.85 11.17 2.79
N PHE A 150 24.78 10.57 3.98
CA PHE A 150 25.34 11.15 5.20
C PHE A 150 26.80 10.73 5.44
N ILE A 151 27.21 9.55 4.98
CA ILE A 151 28.55 9.00 5.26
C ILE A 151 29.52 9.24 4.10
N VAL A 152 29.04 9.27 2.84
CA VAL A 152 29.89 9.44 1.66
C VAL A 152 30.57 10.82 1.65
N ILE A 153 29.85 11.88 2.02
CA ILE A 153 30.40 13.25 1.95
C ILE A 153 31.58 13.44 2.93
N PRO A 154 31.45 13.14 4.24
CA PRO A 154 32.59 13.21 5.16
C PRO A 154 33.75 12.29 4.76
N PHE A 155 33.45 11.10 4.23
CA PHE A 155 34.45 10.15 3.75
C PHE A 155 35.28 10.73 2.60
N LEU A 156 34.63 11.31 1.59
CA LEU A 156 35.31 11.93 0.45
C LEU A 156 36.16 13.13 0.87
N LEU A 157 35.67 14.00 1.76
CA LEU A 157 36.44 15.14 2.27
C LEU A 157 37.71 14.69 3.01
N LEU A 158 37.62 13.59 3.76
CA LEU A 158 38.77 13.04 4.48
C LEU A 158 39.76 12.33 3.56
N LEU A 159 39.29 11.67 2.50
CA LEU A 159 40.17 11.14 1.45
C LEU A 159 40.96 12.25 0.74
N ILE A 160 40.32 13.37 0.39
CA ILE A 160 41.00 14.52 -0.23
C ILE A 160 42.09 15.07 0.71
N LYS A 161 41.79 15.23 2.00
CA LYS A 161 42.76 15.67 2.99
C LYS A 161 43.92 14.68 3.17
N ALA A 162 43.64 13.40 3.01
CA ALA A 162 44.62 12.36 3.22
C ALA A 162 45.70 12.27 2.15
N VAL A 163 45.35 12.53 0.89
CA VAL A 163 46.31 12.61 -0.22
C VAL A 163 47.42 13.63 0.08
N ASN A 164 47.12 14.66 0.87
CA ASN A 164 48.04 15.74 1.18
C ASN A 164 48.83 15.55 2.50
N ASN A 165 48.58 14.49 3.29
CA ASN A 165 49.24 14.33 4.60
C ASN A 165 49.34 12.86 5.04
N ALA A 166 50.55 12.32 5.10
CA ALA A 166 50.82 10.92 5.48
C ALA A 166 50.33 10.54 6.90
N LYS A 167 50.18 11.50 7.83
CA LYS A 167 49.67 11.24 9.19
C LYS A 167 48.17 10.88 9.24
N THR A 168 47.48 10.93 8.10
CA THR A 168 46.03 10.65 8.00
C THR A 168 45.69 9.20 7.72
N PHE A 169 46.67 8.30 7.57
CA PHE A 169 46.44 6.92 7.14
C PHE A 169 45.53 6.10 8.08
N ALA A 170 45.75 6.19 9.40
CA ALA A 170 44.92 5.48 10.38
C ALA A 170 43.43 5.92 10.37
N PRO A 171 43.11 7.23 10.35
CA PRO A 171 41.74 7.71 10.10
C PRO A 171 41.10 7.17 8.82
N ILE A 172 41.83 7.04 7.72
CA ILE A 172 41.31 6.49 6.45
C ILE A 172 40.90 5.03 6.61
N ILE A 173 41.74 4.21 7.23
CA ILE A 173 41.44 2.78 7.44
C ILE A 173 40.18 2.65 8.30
N PHE A 174 40.11 3.37 9.41
CA PHE A 174 38.94 3.36 10.29
C PHE A 174 37.67 3.75 9.54
N LEU A 175 37.71 4.85 8.77
CA LEU A 175 36.59 5.31 7.98
C LEU A 175 36.22 4.36 6.85
N SER A 176 37.20 3.67 6.25
CA SER A 176 36.95 2.67 5.22
C SER A 176 36.19 1.48 5.79
N ILE A 177 36.53 1.04 7.00
CA ILE A 177 35.80 -0.01 7.72
C ILE A 177 34.38 0.45 8.05
N VAL A 178 34.23 1.66 8.60
CA VAL A 178 32.91 2.26 8.86
C VAL A 178 32.10 2.35 7.56
N PHE A 179 32.72 2.81 6.46
CA PHE A 179 32.07 2.88 5.16
C PHE A 179 31.63 1.50 4.67
N LEU A 180 32.49 0.47 4.76
CA LEU A 180 32.12 -0.88 4.35
C LEU A 180 30.95 -1.43 5.18
N ILE A 181 30.92 -1.18 6.49
CA ILE A 181 29.85 -1.67 7.37
C ILE A 181 28.54 -0.91 7.14
N PHE A 182 28.58 0.42 7.07
CA PHE A 182 27.38 1.26 7.05
C PHE A 182 26.89 1.59 5.64
N VAL A 183 27.73 1.49 4.62
CA VAL A 183 27.38 1.75 3.22
C VAL A 183 27.56 0.50 2.37
N GLY A 184 28.74 -0.13 2.42
CA GLY A 184 29.07 -1.28 1.58
C GLY A 184 28.12 -2.46 1.77
N LEU A 185 27.86 -2.86 3.02
CA LEU A 185 26.98 -3.98 3.34
C LEU A 185 25.51 -3.70 2.97
N PRO A 186 24.89 -2.56 3.34
CA PRO A 186 23.58 -2.16 2.81
C PRO A 186 23.50 -2.10 1.29
N LEU A 187 24.53 -1.55 0.62
CA LEU A 187 24.60 -1.50 -0.84
C LEU A 187 24.60 -2.92 -1.43
N PHE A 188 25.36 -3.85 -0.84
CA PHE A 188 25.37 -5.25 -1.26
C PHE A 188 23.97 -5.89 -1.20
N PHE A 189 23.25 -5.72 -0.08
CA PHE A 189 21.88 -6.22 0.06
C PHE A 189 20.91 -5.54 -0.90
N PHE A 190 21.03 -4.23 -1.06
CA PHE A 190 20.23 -3.47 -2.03
C PHE A 190 20.43 -4.00 -3.45
N LEU A 191 21.68 -4.18 -3.89
CA LEU A 191 21.99 -4.71 -5.22
C LEU A 191 21.47 -6.14 -5.38
N ASN A 192 21.63 -6.99 -4.38
CA ASN A 192 21.09 -8.35 -4.41
C ASN A 192 19.56 -8.35 -4.59
N TYR A 193 18.83 -7.55 -3.80
CA TYR A 193 17.37 -7.46 -3.89
C TYR A 193 16.91 -6.80 -5.19
N TYR A 194 17.64 -5.78 -5.67
CA TYR A 194 17.35 -5.08 -6.91
C TYR A 194 17.52 -5.99 -8.13
N ILE A 195 18.65 -6.67 -8.24
CA ILE A 195 18.92 -7.62 -9.33
C ILE A 195 17.88 -8.73 -9.33
N TYR A 196 17.52 -9.24 -8.16
CA TYR A 196 16.46 -10.23 -8.03
C TYR A 196 15.11 -9.69 -8.53
N SER A 197 14.70 -8.50 -8.10
CA SER A 197 13.31 -8.00 -8.25
C SER A 197 13.07 -7.14 -9.50
N LYS A 198 14.11 -6.73 -10.26
CA LYS A 198 13.99 -5.71 -11.34
C LYS A 198 12.90 -5.97 -12.39
N ASN A 199 12.56 -7.22 -12.63
CA ASN A 199 11.56 -7.63 -13.61
C ASN A 199 10.32 -8.28 -12.98
N TRP A 200 10.25 -8.31 -11.65
CA TRP A 200 9.14 -8.92 -10.92
C TRP A 200 8.05 -7.89 -10.68
N ASN A 201 6.82 -8.37 -10.79
CA ASN A 201 5.62 -7.63 -10.41
C ASN A 201 4.87 -8.42 -9.34
N LEU A 202 4.18 -7.68 -8.47
CA LEU A 202 3.27 -8.21 -7.48
C LEU A 202 1.97 -7.41 -7.58
N ILE A 203 0.84 -8.08 -7.78
CA ILE A 203 -0.50 -7.48 -7.74
C ILE A 203 -1.23 -8.12 -6.56
N ILE A 204 -1.41 -7.36 -5.48
CA ILE A 204 -2.04 -7.87 -4.26
C ILE A 204 -2.76 -6.77 -3.49
N SER A 205 -4.06 -6.95 -3.30
CA SER A 205 -4.87 -6.15 -2.38
C SER A 205 -5.17 -6.93 -1.10
N ARG A 206 -5.84 -6.33 -0.12
CA ARG A 206 -6.15 -6.99 1.17
C ARG A 206 -7.35 -7.92 1.07
N GLY A 207 -8.44 -7.45 0.48
CA GLY A 207 -9.73 -8.15 0.39
C GLY A 207 -9.80 -9.23 -0.69
N ASN A 208 -9.07 -9.07 -1.80
CA ASN A 208 -9.10 -10.03 -2.91
C ASN A 208 -8.54 -11.40 -2.48
N GLU A 209 -9.25 -12.48 -2.83
CA GLU A 209 -8.85 -13.85 -2.52
C GLU A 209 -7.62 -14.31 -3.31
N TYR A 210 -7.37 -13.69 -4.47
CA TYR A 210 -6.26 -14.02 -5.35
C TYR A 210 -5.25 -12.88 -5.42
N PHE A 211 -4.00 -13.24 -5.72
CA PHE A 211 -2.94 -12.30 -6.03
C PHE A 211 -2.08 -12.85 -7.16
N TYR A 212 -1.34 -11.98 -7.83
CA TYR A 212 -0.46 -12.35 -8.94
C TYR A 212 0.98 -12.01 -8.60
N PHE A 213 1.88 -12.95 -8.86
CA PHE A 213 3.31 -12.75 -8.62
C PHE A 213 4.14 -13.49 -9.67
N GLY A 214 5.14 -12.81 -10.21
CA GLY A 214 5.98 -13.39 -11.25
C GLY A 214 6.76 -12.35 -12.03
N LEU A 215 7.35 -12.79 -13.14
CA LEU A 215 7.95 -11.89 -14.12
C LEU A 215 6.84 -11.17 -14.88
N LYS A 216 7.11 -9.96 -15.37
CA LYS A 216 6.13 -9.20 -16.18
C LYS A 216 5.53 -10.01 -17.34
N SER A 217 6.32 -10.89 -17.96
CA SER A 217 5.89 -11.75 -19.08
C SER A 217 5.20 -13.04 -18.65
N ASP A 218 5.30 -13.43 -17.38
CA ASP A 218 4.85 -14.72 -16.85
C ASP A 218 4.37 -14.52 -15.40
N MET A 219 3.19 -13.91 -15.28
CA MET A 219 2.53 -13.68 -14.01
C MET A 219 1.67 -14.90 -13.66
N LYS A 220 1.96 -15.52 -12.52
CA LYS A 220 1.16 -16.63 -12.00
C LYS A 220 0.17 -16.13 -10.96
N GLN A 221 -1.05 -16.67 -11.01
CA GLN A 221 -2.11 -16.41 -10.04
C GLN A 221 -1.98 -17.37 -8.86
N TYR A 222 -2.19 -16.86 -7.65
CA TYR A 222 -2.15 -17.62 -6.41
C TYR A 222 -3.39 -17.29 -5.57
N ALA A 223 -3.96 -18.28 -4.91
CA ALA A 223 -5.03 -18.06 -3.95
C ALA A 223 -4.45 -17.88 -2.54
N LYS A 224 -4.92 -16.87 -1.80
CA LYS A 224 -4.48 -16.62 -0.41
C LYS A 224 -4.82 -17.77 0.53
N LYS A 225 -5.87 -18.54 0.23
CA LYS A 225 -6.25 -19.74 0.99
C LYS A 225 -5.22 -20.88 0.88
N ASP A 226 -4.36 -20.83 -0.12
CA ASP A 226 -3.31 -21.84 -0.35
C ASP A 226 -2.00 -21.47 0.37
N ILE A 227 -1.96 -20.32 1.04
CA ILE A 227 -0.82 -19.92 1.88
C ILE A 227 -0.85 -20.77 3.16
N GLU A 228 0.25 -21.47 3.41
CA GLU A 228 0.49 -22.20 4.65
C GLU A 228 1.05 -21.26 5.73
N LYS A 229 2.05 -20.44 5.37
CA LYS A 229 2.72 -19.52 6.29
C LYS A 229 3.47 -18.42 5.54
N VAL A 230 3.67 -17.28 6.20
CA VAL A 230 4.42 -16.12 5.70
C VAL A 230 5.57 -15.86 6.66
N LYS A 231 6.81 -16.12 6.22
CA LYS A 231 8.02 -15.85 6.99
C LYS A 231 8.59 -14.48 6.62
N VAL A 232 8.82 -13.65 7.61
CA VAL A 232 9.40 -12.31 7.44
C VAL A 232 10.82 -12.34 7.99
N TYR A 233 11.80 -12.32 7.09
CA TYR A 233 13.22 -12.30 7.41
C TYR A 233 13.71 -10.86 7.45
N GLY A 234 14.22 -10.41 8.58
CA GLY A 234 14.73 -9.06 8.75
C GLY A 234 15.30 -8.84 10.14
N SER A 235 15.96 -7.70 10.33
CA SER A 235 16.41 -7.28 11.66
C SER A 235 15.22 -6.74 12.44
N SER A 236 14.88 -7.35 13.58
CA SER A 236 13.88 -6.78 14.49
C SER A 236 14.39 -5.51 15.19
N ASN A 237 15.71 -5.33 15.22
CA ASN A 237 16.37 -4.22 15.89
C ASN A 237 16.69 -3.10 14.89
N GLY A 238 16.13 -1.92 15.12
CA GLY A 238 16.32 -0.73 14.28
C GLY A 238 17.73 -0.12 14.31
N ARG A 239 18.66 -0.69 15.08
CA ARG A 239 20.02 -0.15 15.30
C ARG A 239 21.12 -0.84 14.49
N THR A 240 20.77 -1.69 13.53
CA THR A 240 21.75 -2.33 12.64
C THR A 240 21.81 -1.58 11.31
N PRO A 241 22.98 -1.55 10.61
CA PRO A 241 23.08 -0.97 9.27
C PRO A 241 22.08 -1.58 8.26
N LEU A 242 21.56 -2.76 8.59
CA LEU A 242 20.67 -3.54 7.74
C LEU A 242 19.19 -3.49 8.16
N ALA A 243 18.83 -2.64 9.13
CA ALA A 243 17.45 -2.52 9.63
C ALA A 243 16.42 -2.12 8.56
N GLY A 244 16.87 -1.58 7.41
CA GLY A 244 16.01 -1.25 6.28
C GLY A 244 15.66 -2.42 5.37
N PHE A 245 16.35 -3.57 5.48
CA PHE A 245 16.20 -4.69 4.56
C PHE A 245 15.39 -5.82 5.19
N SER A 246 14.44 -6.33 4.43
CA SER A 246 13.73 -7.54 4.76
C SER A 246 13.30 -8.31 3.52
N LEU A 247 13.09 -9.60 3.71
CA LEU A 247 12.69 -10.53 2.68
C LEU A 247 11.53 -11.35 3.20
N ILE A 248 10.44 -11.34 2.46
CA ILE A 248 9.20 -12.03 2.85
C ILE A 248 9.10 -13.28 2.01
N LYS A 249 9.00 -14.43 2.67
CA LYS A 249 8.80 -15.73 2.04
C LYS A 249 7.37 -16.20 2.30
N ILE A 250 6.56 -16.27 1.24
CA ILE A 250 5.20 -16.82 1.27
C ILE A 250 5.33 -18.30 0.90
N ILE A 251 5.00 -19.19 1.84
CA ILE A 251 5.08 -20.64 1.66
C ILE A 251 3.67 -21.15 1.41
N LEU A 252 3.47 -21.77 0.26
CA LEU A 252 2.19 -22.36 -0.15
C LEU A 252 2.08 -23.81 0.33
N LYS A 253 0.86 -24.31 0.49
CA LYS A 253 0.55 -25.68 0.92
C LYS A 253 1.12 -26.76 0.00
N ASN A 254 1.37 -26.43 -1.26
CA ASN A 254 2.02 -27.32 -2.23
C ASN A 254 3.56 -27.33 -2.12
N GLY A 255 4.14 -26.60 -1.15
CA GLY A 255 5.59 -26.49 -0.95
C GLY A 255 6.28 -25.42 -1.81
N GLU A 256 5.55 -24.73 -2.69
CA GLU A 256 6.08 -23.61 -3.46
C GLU A 256 6.37 -22.41 -2.55
N GLU A 257 7.49 -21.73 -2.80
CA GLU A 257 7.95 -20.60 -2.00
C GLU A 257 8.07 -19.35 -2.87
N LEU A 258 7.33 -18.31 -2.54
CA LEU A 258 7.42 -17.00 -3.20
C LEU A 258 8.28 -16.07 -2.36
N ILE A 259 9.32 -15.52 -2.96
CA ILE A 259 10.27 -14.61 -2.29
C ILE A 259 10.02 -13.19 -2.75
N VAL A 260 9.60 -12.33 -1.82
CA VAL A 260 9.26 -10.92 -2.05
C VAL A 260 10.18 -10.03 -1.20
N PRO A 261 11.24 -9.46 -1.80
CA PRO A 261 12.07 -8.47 -1.10
C PRO A 261 11.29 -7.18 -0.82
N ASN A 262 11.56 -6.54 0.31
CA ASN A 262 10.85 -5.33 0.74
C ASN A 262 11.09 -4.09 -0.14
N ILE A 263 12.04 -4.18 -1.08
CA ILE A 263 12.24 -3.14 -2.09
C ILE A 263 11.10 -3.11 -3.11
N LEU A 264 10.34 -4.21 -3.27
CA LEU A 264 9.22 -4.31 -4.20
C LEU A 264 7.93 -3.74 -3.58
N ILE A 265 7.70 -4.07 -2.31
CA ILE A 265 6.60 -3.59 -1.47
C ILE A 265 7.11 -3.49 -0.03
N ASP A 266 6.74 -2.43 0.67
CA ASP A 266 7.10 -2.27 2.08
C ASP A 266 6.59 -3.47 2.92
N GLU A 267 7.40 -3.89 3.88
CA GLU A 267 7.12 -5.08 4.70
C GLU A 267 5.78 -4.95 5.43
N ASN A 268 5.54 -3.83 6.10
CA ASN A 268 4.32 -3.65 6.87
C ASN A 268 3.10 -3.59 5.94
N THR A 269 3.27 -3.05 4.75
CA THR A 269 2.23 -3.02 3.71
C THR A 269 1.89 -4.42 3.23
N LEU A 270 2.89 -5.28 2.97
CA LEU A 270 2.67 -6.64 2.51
C LEU A 270 2.08 -7.54 3.60
N ILE A 271 2.57 -7.45 4.84
CA ILE A 271 2.09 -8.24 5.98
C ILE A 271 0.58 -7.99 6.21
N LYS A 272 0.13 -6.73 6.09
CA LYS A 272 -1.30 -6.37 6.23
C LYS A 272 -2.22 -7.00 5.17
N LYS A 273 -1.67 -7.58 4.09
CA LYS A 273 -2.45 -8.30 3.06
C LYS A 273 -2.82 -9.72 3.48
N PHE A 274 -2.21 -10.23 4.56
CA PHE A 274 -2.38 -11.60 5.06
C PHE A 274 -3.01 -11.61 6.45
N LYS A 275 -3.54 -12.77 6.84
CA LYS A 275 -4.08 -12.96 8.18
C LYS A 275 -2.94 -13.02 9.22
N PRO A 276 -3.09 -12.36 10.39
CA PRO A 276 -2.05 -12.29 11.42
C PRO A 276 -1.47 -13.66 11.83
N GLU A 277 -2.32 -14.69 11.94
CA GLU A 277 -1.95 -16.04 12.36
C GLU A 277 -0.99 -16.76 11.39
N LEU A 278 -0.91 -16.31 10.14
CA LEU A 278 0.01 -16.90 9.14
C LEU A 278 1.43 -16.32 9.25
N ILE A 279 1.61 -15.22 10.00
CA ILE A 279 2.83 -14.42 9.95
C ILE A 279 3.81 -14.86 11.03
N MET A 280 5.01 -15.25 10.60
CA MET A 280 6.13 -15.62 11.47
C MET A 280 7.31 -14.69 11.20
N ARG A 281 7.78 -13.98 12.22
CA ARG A 281 8.98 -13.15 12.14
C ARG A 281 10.22 -13.98 12.46
N VAL A 282 11.25 -13.85 11.64
CA VAL A 282 12.54 -14.52 11.81
C VAL A 282 13.61 -13.43 11.88
N ASN A 283 14.29 -13.32 13.03
CA ASN A 283 15.33 -12.31 13.25
C ASN A 283 16.65 -12.72 12.58
N GLN A 284 16.61 -12.83 11.26
CA GLN A 284 17.74 -13.18 10.42
C GLN A 284 17.55 -12.51 9.07
N LEU A 285 18.61 -11.87 8.57
CA LEU A 285 18.62 -11.38 7.21
C LEU A 285 19.14 -12.45 6.27
N ILE A 286 18.50 -12.61 5.12
CA ILE A 286 18.89 -13.58 4.10
C ILE A 286 18.96 -12.92 2.73
N LEU A 287 19.81 -13.44 1.86
CA LEU A 287 19.89 -12.98 0.47
C LEU A 287 18.72 -13.53 -0.36
N ALA A 288 18.28 -12.73 -1.33
CA ALA A 288 17.40 -13.21 -2.39
C ALA A 288 18.22 -14.09 -3.33
N LYS A 289 18.24 -15.40 -3.06
CA LYS A 289 18.83 -16.38 -3.98
C LYS A 289 17.83 -16.71 -5.08
N LYS A 290 18.24 -16.57 -6.33
CA LYS A 290 17.47 -17.09 -7.47
C LYS A 290 17.51 -18.62 -7.35
N ARG A 291 16.35 -19.28 -7.21
CA ARG A 291 16.29 -20.72 -7.50
C ARG A 291 16.66 -20.86 -8.98
N THR A 292 17.78 -21.50 -9.26
CA THR A 292 18.01 -22.11 -10.57
C THR A 292 16.94 -23.19 -10.70
N TYR A 293 15.87 -22.88 -11.42
CA TYR A 293 14.96 -23.90 -11.92
C TYR A 293 15.77 -24.69 -12.95
N ASN A 294 16.21 -25.89 -12.56
CA ASN A 294 16.71 -26.90 -13.48
C ASN A 294 15.53 -27.70 -14.02
#